data_AF-S4WA42-F1
#
_entry.id   AF-S4WA42-F1
#
_cell.length_a   1.000
_cell.length_b   1.000
_cell.length_c   1.000
_cell.angle_alpha   90.00
_cell.angle_beta   90.00
_cell.angle_gamma   90.00
#
_symmetry.space_group_name_H-M   'P 1'
#
loop_
_entity.id
_entity.type
_entity.pdbx_description
1 polymer ?
#
loop_
_entity_poly.entity_id
_entity_poly.type
_entity_poly.pdbx_seq_one_letter_code
_entity_poly.pdbx_strand_id
1 'polypeptide(L)'
;KVPLGLGLAFAHKYQGQDAATVALYGDGASNQGQIFESFNMAKLWNIPCIFACENNKYGMGTSAARSSALTKFYERGQYIPGLRVNGMDVISCYQATKYAKEWTSAGKGPIVLEYTTYRYGG
;
A
#
# COMPACT_ATOMS: atom_id res chain seq x y z
N LYS A 1 9.99 -5.21 -3.73
CA LYS A 1 10.09 -4.49 -2.43
C LYS A 1 8.90 -4.79 -1.51
N VAL A 2 7.69 -5.00 -2.03
CA VAL A 2 6.50 -5.31 -1.23
C VAL A 2 6.60 -6.59 -0.37
N PRO A 3 7.10 -7.75 -0.87
CA PRO A 3 7.23 -8.94 -0.04
C PRO A 3 8.18 -8.78 1.15
N LEU A 4 9.24 -7.98 0.98
CA LEU A 4 10.17 -7.63 2.06
C LEU A 4 9.47 -6.80 3.15
N GLY A 5 8.67 -5.80 2.75
CA GLY A 5 7.86 -5.02 3.69
C GLY A 5 6.87 -5.89 4.47
N LEU A 6 6.26 -6.86 3.79
CA LEU A 6 5.40 -7.86 4.44
C LEU A 6 6.19 -8.72 5.45
N GLY A 7 7.40 -9.16 5.10
CA GLY A 7 8.26 -9.93 6.00
C GLY A 7 8.64 -9.16 7.27
N LEU A 8 8.92 -7.85 7.15
CA LEU A 8 9.14 -6.97 8.30
C LEU A 8 7.87 -6.84 9.17
N ALA A 9 6.71 -6.64 8.55
CA ALA A 9 5.44 -6.58 9.26
C ALA A 9 5.12 -7.90 9.99
N PHE A 10 5.46 -9.03 9.37
CA PHE A 10 5.36 -10.34 9.99
C PHE A 10 6.28 -10.47 11.20
N ALA A 11 7.53 -9.99 11.10
CA ALA A 11 8.46 -10.00 12.22
C ALA A 11 7.95 -9.17 13.41
N HIS A 12 7.39 -7.97 13.17
CA HIS A 12 6.76 -7.16 14.23
C HIS A 12 5.63 -7.92 14.93
N LYS A 13 4.74 -8.55 14.15
CA LYS A 13 3.66 -9.39 14.69
C LYS A 13 4.20 -10.57 15.50
N TYR A 14 5.20 -11.27 14.96
CA TYR A 14 5.80 -12.45 15.59
C TYR A 14 6.47 -12.11 16.92
N GLN A 15 7.08 -10.92 17.02
CA GLN A 15 7.72 -10.42 18.24
C GLN A 15 6.75 -9.72 19.20
N GLY A 16 5.44 -9.64 18.88
CA GLY A 16 4.44 -8.98 19.72
C GLY A 16 4.63 -7.46 19.83
N GLN A 17 5.26 -6.83 18.84
CA GLN A 17 5.50 -5.39 18.84
C GLN A 17 4.27 -4.64 18.31
N ASP A 18 3.88 -3.56 18.98
CA ASP A 18 2.87 -2.61 18.46
C ASP A 18 3.51 -1.70 17.39
N ALA A 19 3.82 -2.31 16.25
CA ALA A 19 4.44 -1.66 15.12
C ALA A 19 3.77 -2.10 13.82
N ALA A 20 3.68 -1.16 12.87
CA ALA A 20 3.15 -1.39 11.53
C ALA A 20 4.24 -1.05 10.51
N THR A 21 4.37 -1.88 9.48
CA THR A 21 5.29 -1.59 8.36
C THR A 21 4.52 -0.94 7.23
N VAL A 22 5.07 0.15 6.67
CA VAL A 22 4.58 0.74 5.44
C VAL A 22 5.41 0.21 4.26
N ALA A 23 4.78 -0.57 3.38
CA ALA A 23 5.38 -1.11 2.17
C ALA A 23 5.02 -0.24 0.97
N LEU A 24 5.93 0.66 0.57
CA LEU A 24 5.73 1.57 -0.57
C LEU A 24 6.03 0.92 -1.92
N TYR A 25 5.24 1.26 -2.93
CA TYR A 25 5.44 0.91 -4.32
C TYR A 25 4.75 1.92 -5.25
N GLY A 26 5.21 2.06 -6.49
CA GLY A 26 4.61 2.98 -7.47
C GLY A 26 3.47 2.37 -8.29
N ASP A 27 2.74 3.20 -9.03
CA ASP A 27 1.67 2.75 -9.95
C ASP A 27 2.16 1.74 -11.00
N GLY A 28 3.33 1.94 -11.61
CA GLY A 28 3.92 0.96 -12.53
C GLY A 28 4.27 -0.38 -11.86
N ALA A 29 4.67 -0.35 -10.58
CA ALA A 29 4.99 -1.55 -9.81
C ALA A 29 3.73 -2.32 -9.38
N SER A 30 2.56 -1.67 -9.31
CA SER A 30 1.29 -2.26 -8.85
C SER A 30 0.82 -3.49 -9.65
N ASN A 31 1.37 -3.70 -10.86
CA ASN A 31 1.09 -4.85 -11.71
C ASN A 31 2.03 -6.06 -11.45
N GLN A 32 3.00 -5.96 -10.55
CA GLN A 32 3.89 -7.07 -10.24
C GLN A 32 3.15 -8.19 -9.48
N GLY A 33 3.26 -9.43 -9.96
CA GLY A 33 2.58 -10.60 -9.37
C GLY A 33 2.89 -10.80 -7.88
N GLN A 34 4.15 -10.61 -7.48
CA GLN A 34 4.59 -10.73 -6.07
C GLN A 34 3.83 -9.80 -5.10
N ILE A 35 3.21 -8.71 -5.58
CA ILE A 35 2.38 -7.84 -4.76
C ILE A 35 1.08 -8.54 -4.38
N PHE A 36 0.45 -9.25 -5.32
CA PHE A 36 -0.79 -9.98 -5.07
C PHE A 36 -0.57 -11.22 -4.19
N GLU A 37 0.58 -11.89 -4.35
CA GLU A 37 1.01 -12.94 -3.42
C GLU A 37 1.17 -12.37 -2.00
N SER A 38 1.75 -11.18 -1.88
CA SER A 38 1.90 -10.48 -0.60
C SER A 38 0.55 -10.09 -0.01
N PHE A 39 -0.40 -9.59 -0.81
CA PHE A 39 -1.76 -9.28 -0.35
C PHE A 39 -2.44 -10.53 0.23
N ASN A 40 -2.37 -11.65 -0.49
CA ASN A 40 -2.99 -12.89 -0.04
C ASN A 40 -2.44 -13.35 1.30
N MET A 41 -1.13 -13.45 1.43
CA MET A 41 -0.47 -13.86 2.67
C MET A 41 -0.74 -12.87 3.82
N ALA A 42 -0.68 -11.57 3.54
CA ALA A 42 -0.95 -10.54 4.55
C ALA A 42 -2.36 -10.64 5.11
N LYS A 43 -3.36 -10.87 4.25
CA LYS A 43 -4.74 -11.03 4.69
C LYS A 43 -4.95 -12.35 5.41
N LEU A 44 -4.44 -13.45 4.86
CA LEU A 44 -4.55 -14.80 5.42
C LEU A 44 -4.02 -14.86 6.85
N TRP A 45 -2.85 -14.27 7.09
CA TRP A 45 -2.20 -14.26 8.40
C TRP A 45 -2.53 -13.03 9.22
N ASN A 46 -3.41 -12.15 8.75
CA ASN A 46 -3.81 -10.92 9.43
C ASN A 46 -2.59 -10.10 9.91
N ILE A 47 -1.66 -9.82 8.99
CA ILE A 47 -0.39 -9.13 9.27
C ILE A 47 -0.60 -7.60 9.27
N PRO A 48 -0.01 -6.85 10.23
CA PRO A 48 -0.10 -5.40 10.32
C PRO A 48 0.76 -4.68 9.25
N CYS A 49 0.45 -4.91 7.97
CA CYS A 49 1.15 -4.30 6.84
C CYS A 49 0.27 -3.24 6.16
N ILE A 50 0.82 -2.04 5.98
CA ILE A 50 0.19 -0.94 5.24
C ILE A 50 0.80 -0.93 3.84
N PHE A 51 0.02 -1.28 2.84
CA PHE A 51 0.44 -1.28 1.44
C PHE A 51 0.18 0.09 0.83
N ALA A 52 1.24 0.85 0.53
CA ALA A 52 1.12 2.22 0.05
C ALA A 52 1.53 2.33 -1.43
N CYS A 53 0.55 2.60 -2.29
CA CYS A 53 0.75 2.89 -3.70
C CYS A 53 0.95 4.39 -3.91
N GLU A 54 2.13 4.80 -4.36
CA GLU A 54 2.40 6.17 -4.80
C GLU A 54 2.04 6.29 -6.28
N ASN A 55 0.85 6.81 -6.56
CA ASN A 55 0.35 7.00 -7.92
C ASN A 55 0.72 8.39 -8.43
N ASN A 56 1.87 8.49 -9.10
CA ASN A 56 2.33 9.71 -9.76
C ASN A 56 1.90 9.81 -11.24
N LYS A 57 1.01 8.90 -11.67
CA LYS A 57 0.42 8.75 -13.01
C LYS A 57 1.29 8.06 -14.06
N TYR A 58 2.59 7.83 -13.80
CA TYR A 58 3.51 7.28 -14.79
C TYR A 58 4.51 6.27 -14.21
N GLY A 59 4.51 5.05 -14.75
CA GLY A 59 5.58 4.09 -14.58
C GLY A 59 6.67 4.33 -15.60
N MET A 60 7.75 5.02 -15.20
CA MET A 60 8.79 5.50 -16.12
C MET A 60 8.16 6.39 -17.21
N GLY A 61 7.99 5.91 -18.44
CA GLY A 61 7.33 6.63 -19.54
C GLY A 61 5.90 6.18 -19.86
N THR A 62 5.37 5.17 -19.15
CA THR A 62 4.06 4.58 -19.46
C THR A 62 3.00 5.12 -18.49
N SER A 63 1.94 5.73 -19.01
CA SER A 63 0.84 6.23 -18.18
C SER A 63 0.06 5.09 -17.53
N ALA A 64 -0.49 5.32 -16.34
CA ALA A 64 -1.26 4.34 -15.58
C ALA A 64 -2.41 3.69 -16.39
N ALA A 65 -3.11 4.47 -17.22
CA ALA A 65 -4.19 3.98 -18.08
C ALA A 65 -3.72 3.06 -19.21
N ARG A 66 -2.44 3.13 -19.60
CA ARG A 66 -1.83 2.26 -20.61
C ARG A 66 -1.17 1.03 -20.01
N SER A 67 -0.86 1.04 -18.72
CA SER A 67 -0.22 -0.08 -18.03
C SER A 67 -1.18 -0.91 -17.18
N SER A 68 -2.33 -0.38 -16.78
CA SER A 68 -3.24 -1.05 -15.84
C SER A 68 -4.70 -0.97 -16.29
N ALA A 69 -5.37 -2.13 -16.35
CA ALA A 69 -6.79 -2.21 -16.67
C ALA A 69 -7.68 -1.57 -15.59
N LEU A 70 -7.29 -1.70 -14.32
CA LEU A 70 -7.91 -1.01 -13.19
C LEU A 70 -6.92 0.01 -12.62
N THR A 71 -7.23 1.29 -12.79
CA THR A 71 -6.41 2.44 -12.35
C THR A 71 -6.77 2.96 -10.96
N LYS A 72 -7.79 2.36 -10.32
CA LYS A 72 -8.10 2.55 -8.90
C LYS A 72 -7.20 1.62 -8.08
N PHE A 73 -5.98 2.05 -7.78
CA PHE A 73 -4.96 1.20 -7.17
C PHE A 73 -5.31 0.79 -5.73
N TYR A 74 -6.06 1.61 -4.98
CA TYR A 74 -6.56 1.23 -3.65
C TYR A 74 -7.51 0.02 -3.68
N GLU A 75 -8.17 -0.29 -4.79
CA GLU A 75 -9.09 -1.44 -4.93
C GLU A 75 -8.35 -2.74 -5.31
N ARG A 76 -7.07 -2.65 -5.68
CA ARG A 76 -6.28 -3.79 -6.19
C ARG A 76 -5.98 -4.84 -5.12
N GLY A 77 -6.11 -4.48 -3.85
CA GLY A 77 -6.06 -5.40 -2.72
C GLY A 77 -7.23 -6.38 -2.64
N GLN A 78 -8.28 -6.18 -3.46
CA GLN A 78 -9.49 -7.00 -3.52
C GLN A 78 -10.17 -7.15 -2.15
N TYR A 79 -9.86 -8.22 -1.42
CA TYR A 79 -10.36 -8.52 -0.08
C TYR A 79 -9.65 -7.73 1.05
N ILE A 80 -8.61 -6.96 0.71
CA ILE A 80 -7.98 -5.98 1.62
C ILE A 80 -8.67 -4.63 1.44
N PRO A 81 -9.15 -3.98 2.52
CA PRO A 81 -9.77 -2.66 2.42
C PRO A 81 -8.76 -1.63 1.92
N GLY A 82 -9.24 -0.67 1.14
CA GLY A 82 -8.43 0.36 0.49
C GLY A 82 -8.95 1.76 0.71
N LEU A 83 -8.05 2.73 0.83
CA LEU A 83 -8.36 4.17 0.89
C LEU A 83 -7.57 4.93 -0.18
N ARG A 84 -8.21 5.90 -0.82
CA ARG A 84 -7.56 6.86 -1.70
C ARG A 84 -7.28 8.15 -0.94
N VAL A 85 -6.07 8.67 -1.09
CA VAL A 85 -5.56 9.82 -0.34
C VAL A 85 -5.04 10.87 -1.32
N ASN A 86 -5.30 12.15 -1.03
CA ASN A 86 -4.65 13.24 -1.72
C ASN A 86 -3.17 13.30 -1.30
N GLY A 87 -2.28 12.83 -2.16
CA GLY A 87 -0.83 12.79 -1.93
C GLY A 87 -0.13 14.15 -2.05
N MET A 88 -0.86 15.20 -2.43
CA MET A 88 -0.35 16.58 -2.53
C MET A 88 -0.64 17.42 -1.27
N ASP A 89 -1.46 16.90 -0.34
CA ASP A 89 -1.76 17.55 0.93
C ASP A 89 -1.15 16.76 2.09
N VAL A 90 -0.19 17.38 2.79
CA VAL A 90 0.51 16.77 3.92
C VAL A 90 -0.44 16.38 5.06
N ILE A 91 -1.53 17.14 5.26
CA ILE A 91 -2.50 16.86 6.32
C ILE A 91 -3.31 15.61 5.98
N SER A 92 -3.80 15.51 4.74
CA SER A 92 -4.44 14.30 4.21
C SER A 92 -3.53 13.08 4.33
N CYS A 93 -2.25 13.21 3.96
CA CYS A 93 -1.28 12.11 4.08
C CYS A 93 -1.11 11.67 5.54
N TYR A 94 -0.90 12.62 6.45
CA TYR A 94 -0.73 12.35 7.88
C TYR A 94 -1.95 11.65 8.47
N GLN A 95 -3.15 12.16 8.21
CA GLN A 95 -4.40 11.59 8.73
C GLN A 95 -4.63 10.16 8.21
N ALA A 96 -4.40 9.92 6.93
CA ALA A 96 -4.56 8.58 6.34
C ALA A 96 -3.55 7.58 6.90
N THR A 97 -2.27 7.97 7.06
CA THR A 97 -1.25 7.11 7.65
C THR A 97 -1.55 6.83 9.12
N LYS A 98 -1.99 7.84 9.88
CA LYS A 98 -2.42 7.67 11.27
C LYS A 98 -3.57 6.67 11.39
N TYR A 99 -4.61 6.83 10.57
CA TYR A 99 -5.74 5.90 10.51
C TYR A 99 -5.28 4.48 10.17
N ALA A 100 -4.41 4.33 9.17
CA ALA A 100 -3.91 3.01 8.75
C ALA A 100 -3.07 2.34 9.86
N LYS A 101 -2.27 3.11 10.60
CA LYS A 101 -1.55 2.62 11.78
C LYS A 101 -2.53 2.11 12.84
N GLU A 102 -3.50 2.94 13.22
CA GLU A 102 -4.53 2.57 14.20
C GLU A 102 -5.33 1.33 13.76
N TRP A 103 -5.64 1.21 12.47
CA TRP A 103 -6.27 0.02 11.87
C TRP A 103 -5.43 -1.24 12.09
N THR A 104 -4.14 -1.18 11.77
CA THR A 104 -3.23 -2.33 11.91
C THR A 104 -2.98 -2.68 13.37
N SER A 105 -2.79 -1.70 14.25
CA SER A 105 -2.60 -1.89 15.70
C SER A 105 -3.86 -2.48 16.37
N ALA A 106 -5.05 -2.16 15.86
CA ALA A 106 -6.31 -2.77 16.32
C ALA A 106 -6.51 -4.23 15.85
N GLY A 107 -5.50 -4.85 15.21
CA GLY A 107 -5.57 -6.24 14.79
C GLY A 107 -6.51 -6.51 13.62
N LYS A 108 -6.88 -5.48 12.84
CA LYS A 108 -7.78 -5.61 11.68
C LYS A 108 -7.08 -6.12 10.41
N GLY A 109 -5.77 -6.39 10.51
CA GLY A 109 -4.95 -6.90 9.42
C GLY A 109 -4.44 -5.82 8.49
N PRO A 110 -4.12 -6.16 7.23
CA PRO A 110 -3.54 -5.22 6.29
C PRO A 110 -4.56 -4.19 5.78
N ILE A 111 -4.04 -3.11 5.21
CA ILE A 111 -4.81 -2.06 4.54
C ILE A 111 -4.03 -1.52 3.33
N VAL A 112 -4.73 -1.14 2.26
CA VAL A 112 -4.14 -0.48 1.08
C VAL A 112 -4.40 1.02 1.12
N LEU A 113 -3.37 1.83 0.88
CA LEU A 113 -3.47 3.27 0.69
C LEU A 113 -3.00 3.61 -0.73
N GLU A 114 -3.79 4.36 -1.49
CA GLU A 114 -3.33 4.98 -2.74
C GLU A 114 -3.15 6.48 -2.53
N TYR A 115 -1.90 6.94 -2.59
CA TYR A 115 -1.56 8.35 -2.59
C TYR A 115 -1.54 8.86 -4.03
N THR A 116 -2.55 9.66 -4.39
CA THR A 116 -2.55 10.36 -5.67
C THR A 116 -1.64 11.57 -5.59
N THR A 117 -0.50 11.52 -6.27
CA THR A 117 0.54 12.55 -6.25
C THR A 117 1.04 12.82 -7.66
N TYR A 118 2.12 13.61 -7.81
CA TYR A 118 2.75 13.88 -9.09
C TYR A 118 4.26 14.10 -8.92
N ARG A 119 5.04 13.71 -9.95
CA ARG A 119 6.49 13.93 -9.99
C ARG A 119 6.80 15.01 -11.03
N TYR A 120 7.46 16.09 -10.63
CA TYR A 120 7.83 17.19 -11.54
C TYR A 120 9.01 16.85 -12.47
N GLY A 121 9.90 15.97 -12.03
CA GLY A 121 11.00 15.47 -12.85
C GLY A 121 10.60 14.29 -13.75
N GLY A 122 11.28 14.17 -14.89
CA GLY A 122 11.21 13.03 -15.82
C GLY A 122 12.09 11.86 -15.41
#